data_AF-A0A7Y7NKJ5-F1
#
_entry.id   AF-A0A7Y7NKJ5-F1
#
_cell.length_a   1.000
_cell.length_b   1.000
_cell.length_c   1.000
_cell.angle_alpha   90.00
_cell.angle_beta   90.00
_cell.angle_gamma   90.00
#
_symmetry.space_group_name_H-M   'P 1'
#
loop_
_entity.id
_entity.type
_entity.pdbx_description
1 polymer ?
#
loop_
_entity_poly.entity_id
_entity_poly.type
_entity_poly.pdbx_seq_one_letter_code
_entity_poly.pdbx_strand_id
1 'polypeptide(L)'
;MYDNIKQTHDKKYYYYVQSDSLSREALFIEDLEDKDSLIDYYNKTEKGINPYINFKCYPVPIDTIVFIMNYETKDSLIAKVLFHYKIEYGDENNKVAYVYTKLLHDKKYKCHQDSIVKKEQ
;
A
#
# COMPACT_ATOMS: atom_id res chain seq x y z
N MET A 1 -11.28 14.82 -5.92
CA MET A 1 -11.48 13.51 -5.24
C MET A 1 -10.37 13.25 -4.24
N TYR A 2 -9.10 13.30 -4.67
CA TYR A 2 -7.93 13.17 -3.78
C TYR A 2 -7.92 14.20 -2.64
N ASP A 3 -8.13 15.49 -2.92
CA ASP A 3 -8.12 16.54 -1.88
C ASP A 3 -9.18 16.34 -0.79
N ASN A 4 -10.37 15.86 -1.17
CA ASN A 4 -11.44 15.57 -0.20
C ASN A 4 -11.09 14.37 0.69
N ILE A 5 -10.44 13.34 0.14
CA ILE A 5 -10.00 12.14 0.89
C ILE A 5 -8.81 12.49 1.80
N LYS A 6 -7.88 13.31 1.31
CA LYS A 6 -6.74 13.82 2.08
C LYS A 6 -7.17 14.66 3.29
N GLN A 7 -8.24 15.44 3.18
CA GLN A 7 -8.77 16.26 4.27
C GLN A 7 -9.57 15.46 5.32
N THR A 8 -10.09 14.28 4.95
CA THR A 8 -10.96 13.46 5.81
C THR A 8 -10.24 12.29 6.47
N HIS A 9 -9.06 11.90 5.98
CA HIS A 9 -8.24 10.85 6.56
C HIS A 9 -7.05 11.41 7.34
N ASP A 10 -7.10 11.31 8.68
CA ASP A 10 -6.00 11.68 9.59
C ASP A 10 -4.81 10.70 9.56
N LYS A 11 -4.93 9.58 8.83
CA LYS A 11 -3.94 8.49 8.83
C LYS A 11 -3.32 8.33 7.45
N LYS A 12 -2.04 8.70 7.35
CA LYS A 12 -1.17 8.36 6.22
C LYS A 12 -0.56 6.99 6.46
N TYR A 13 -0.49 6.19 5.39
CA TYR A 13 0.19 4.91 5.43
C TYR A 13 1.31 4.92 4.37
N TYR A 14 2.50 4.51 4.80
CA TYR A 14 3.72 4.37 4.00
C TYR A 14 4.14 2.90 4.02
N TYR A 15 4.66 2.38 2.92
CA TYR A 15 4.88 0.94 2.73
C TYR A 15 6.34 0.53 2.73
N TYR A 16 6.69 -0.42 3.59
CA TYR A 16 7.93 -1.21 3.48
C TYR A 16 7.76 -2.62 4.07
N VAL A 17 8.14 -3.66 3.34
CA VAL A 17 8.47 -4.96 3.95
C VAL A 17 9.95 -4.97 4.27
N GLN A 18 10.31 -4.78 5.54
CA GLN A 18 11.65 -5.12 6.03
C GLN A 18 11.56 -6.51 6.68
N SER A 19 12.07 -7.55 6.00
CA SER A 19 12.48 -8.78 6.68
C SER A 19 14.01 -8.77 6.81
N ASP A 20 14.53 -9.40 7.87
CA ASP A 20 15.96 -9.40 8.25
C ASP A 20 16.92 -9.96 7.18
N SER A 21 16.43 -10.33 5.99
CA SER A 21 17.24 -10.73 4.84
C SER A 21 16.70 -10.33 3.46
N LEU A 22 15.47 -9.80 3.34
CA LEU A 22 14.88 -9.37 2.07
C LEU A 22 13.95 -8.17 2.28
N SER A 23 14.35 -6.99 1.79
CA SER A 23 13.44 -5.86 1.62
C SER A 23 12.59 -6.12 0.38
N ARG A 24 11.26 -6.17 0.50
CA ARG A 24 10.36 -6.29 -0.66
C ARG A 24 9.39 -5.13 -0.72
N GLU A 25 9.15 -4.65 -1.92
CA GLU A 25 8.20 -3.57 -2.17
C GLU A 25 6.76 -4.05 -1.94
N ALA A 26 5.88 -3.13 -1.57
CA ALA A 26 4.46 -3.41 -1.58
C ALA A 26 3.98 -3.58 -3.02
N LEU A 27 3.28 -4.69 -3.28
CA LEU A 27 2.67 -4.98 -4.56
C LEU A 27 1.22 -4.52 -4.53
N PHE A 28 0.85 -3.76 -5.56
CA PHE A 28 -0.49 -3.24 -5.75
C PHE A 28 -1.09 -3.89 -6.98
N ILE A 29 -2.35 -4.31 -6.87
CA ILE A 29 -3.13 -4.86 -7.99
C ILE A 29 -4.20 -3.86 -8.41
N GLU A 30 -4.45 -3.72 -9.72
CA GLU A 30 -5.53 -2.86 -10.24
C GLU A 30 -6.87 -3.60 -10.18
N ASP A 31 -6.84 -4.91 -10.39
CA ASP A 31 -8.02 -5.76 -10.51
C ASP A 31 -8.22 -6.60 -9.26
N LEU A 32 -9.42 -6.55 -8.67
CA LEU A 32 -9.74 -7.30 -7.45
C LEU A 32 -9.73 -8.82 -7.66
N GLU A 33 -9.75 -9.28 -8.92
CA GLU A 33 -9.63 -10.70 -9.29
C GLU A 33 -8.28 -11.28 -8.86
N ASP A 34 -7.22 -10.48 -8.82
CA ASP A 34 -5.87 -10.91 -8.42
C ASP A 34 -5.68 -10.99 -6.89
N LYS A 35 -6.73 -10.73 -6.10
CA LYS A 35 -6.63 -10.63 -4.64
C LYS A 35 -6.11 -11.91 -3.97
N ASP A 36 -6.54 -13.07 -4.46
CA ASP A 36 -6.20 -14.35 -3.84
C ASP A 36 -4.72 -14.67 -4.09
N SER A 37 -4.21 -14.33 -5.29
CA SER A 37 -2.80 -14.41 -5.64
C SER A 37 -1.94 -13.46 -4.79
N LEU A 38 -2.43 -12.23 -4.56
CA LEU A 38 -1.76 -11.26 -3.69
C LEU A 38 -1.69 -11.73 -2.23
N ILE A 39 -2.80 -12.29 -1.71
CA ILE A 39 -2.86 -12.86 -0.36
C ILE A 39 -1.90 -14.05 -0.23
N ASP A 40 -1.91 -14.98 -1.19
CA ASP A 40 -1.01 -16.14 -1.19
C ASP A 40 0.46 -15.73 -1.24
N TYR A 41 0.80 -14.74 -2.07
CA TYR A 41 2.15 -14.17 -2.13
C TYR A 41 2.64 -13.68 -0.77
N TYR A 42 1.85 -12.85 -0.07
CA TYR A 42 2.27 -12.33 1.23
C TYR A 42 2.25 -13.39 2.33
N ASN A 43 1.29 -14.32 2.31
CA ASN A 43 1.26 -15.44 3.25
C ASN A 43 2.49 -16.36 3.12
N LYS A 44 2.99 -16.59 1.90
CA LYS A 44 4.24 -17.34 1.66
C LYS A 44 5.45 -16.55 2.13
N THR A 45 5.48 -15.25 1.82
CA THR A 45 6.56 -14.34 2.25
C THR A 45 6.69 -14.29 3.77
N GLU A 46 5.57 -14.17 4.49
CA GLU A 46 5.53 -14.18 5.96
C GLU A 46 6.06 -15.49 6.58
N LYS A 47 6.02 -16.59 5.82
CA LYS A 47 6.57 -17.90 6.22
C LYS A 47 8.04 -18.08 5.84
N GLY A 48 8.71 -17.04 5.30
CA GLY A 48 10.09 -17.11 4.83
C GLY A 48 10.26 -17.86 3.51
N ILE A 49 9.18 -18.14 2.80
CA ILE A 49 9.20 -18.75 1.46
C ILE A 49 9.38 -17.62 0.44
N ASN A 50 10.12 -17.88 -0.65
CA ASN A 50 10.24 -16.95 -1.77
C ASN A 50 9.17 -17.25 -2.84
N PRO A 51 8.01 -16.57 -2.86
CA PRO A 51 6.98 -16.77 -3.87
C PRO A 51 7.35 -16.12 -5.22
N TYR A 52 6.86 -16.73 -6.31
CA TYR A 52 6.87 -16.14 -7.65
C TYR A 52 5.65 -15.24 -7.84
N ILE A 53 5.82 -14.14 -8.59
CA ILE A 53 4.73 -13.22 -8.94
C ILE A 53 4.10 -13.71 -10.25
N ASN A 54 2.87 -14.20 -10.19
CA ASN A 54 2.12 -14.73 -11.32
C ASN A 54 0.82 -13.95 -11.61
N PHE A 55 0.73 -12.71 -11.14
CA PHE A 55 -0.44 -11.84 -11.27
C PHE A 55 -0.02 -10.43 -11.70
N LYS A 56 -0.96 -9.63 -12.20
CA LYS A 56 -0.65 -8.28 -12.66
C LYS A 56 -0.55 -7.35 -11.45
N CYS A 57 0.67 -6.93 -11.15
CA CYS A 57 0.92 -5.96 -10.11
C CYS A 57 1.93 -4.91 -10.56
N TYR A 58 1.98 -3.82 -9.82
CA TYR A 58 3.00 -2.80 -9.98
C TYR A 58 3.54 -2.38 -8.61
N PRO A 59 4.84 -2.09 -8.55
CA PRO A 59 5.42 -1.46 -7.38
C PRO A 59 4.95 0.00 -7.33
N VAL A 60 4.69 0.48 -6.13
CA VAL A 60 4.45 1.90 -5.87
C VAL A 60 5.69 2.46 -5.17
N PRO A 61 6.14 3.68 -5.54
CA PRO A 61 7.28 4.29 -4.89
C PRO A 61 7.10 4.32 -3.37
N ILE A 62 8.18 4.00 -2.70
CA ILE A 62 8.25 3.78 -1.26
C ILE A 62 7.63 4.93 -0.41
N ASP A 63 7.85 6.18 -0.81
CA ASP A 63 7.39 7.37 -0.08
C ASP A 63 5.96 7.80 -0.47
N THR A 64 5.24 6.95 -1.19
CA THR A 64 3.89 7.25 -1.65
C THR A 64 2.91 7.12 -0.49
N ILE A 65 2.26 8.25 -0.16
CA ILE A 65 1.16 8.27 0.80
C ILE A 65 -0.05 7.58 0.18
N VAL A 66 -0.65 6.66 0.93
CA VAL A 66 -1.91 6.04 0.53
C VAL A 66 -3.01 6.27 1.55
N PHE A 67 -4.24 6.25 1.04
CA PHE A 67 -5.47 6.44 1.79
C PHE A 67 -6.36 5.21 1.61
N ILE A 68 -6.77 4.60 2.72
CA ILE A 68 -7.69 3.45 2.69
C ILE A 68 -9.10 3.95 2.37
N MET A 69 -9.66 3.48 1.25
CA MET A 69 -11.04 3.79 0.85
C MET A 69 -12.04 2.77 1.40
N ASN A 70 -11.70 1.49 1.34
CA ASN A 70 -12.59 0.39 1.75
C ASN A 70 -11.80 -0.89 2.06
N TYR A 71 -12.39 -1.81 2.83
CA TYR A 71 -11.90 -3.18 3.02
C TYR A 71 -12.76 -4.14 2.19
N GLU A 72 -12.14 -4.85 1.26
CA GLU A 72 -12.84 -5.60 0.20
C GLU A 72 -13.08 -7.08 0.53
N THR A 73 -12.47 -7.56 1.60
CA THR A 73 -12.57 -8.97 2.04
C THR A 73 -13.23 -9.03 3.39
N LYS A 74 -14.01 -10.09 3.67
CA LYS A 74 -14.67 -10.29 4.98
C LYS A 74 -13.66 -10.29 6.12
N ASP A 75 -12.48 -10.86 5.88
CA ASP A 75 -11.38 -10.92 6.85
C ASP A 75 -10.51 -9.65 6.84
N SER A 76 -10.89 -8.64 6.05
CA SER A 76 -10.17 -7.37 5.91
C SER A 76 -8.69 -7.52 5.52
N LEU A 77 -8.33 -8.58 4.81
CA LEU A 77 -6.98 -8.86 4.30
C LEU A 77 -6.59 -7.98 3.11
N ILE A 78 -7.58 -7.46 2.39
CA ILE A 78 -7.40 -6.59 1.24
C ILE A 78 -8.11 -5.27 1.46
N ALA A 79 -7.39 -4.17 1.24
CA ALA A 79 -7.94 -2.82 1.23
C ALA A 79 -7.87 -2.24 -0.18
N LYS A 80 -8.92 -1.54 -0.56
CA LYS A 80 -8.91 -0.60 -1.66
C LYS A 80 -8.30 0.71 -1.19
N VAL A 81 -7.27 1.18 -1.88
CA VAL A 81 -6.54 2.39 -1.54
C VAL A 81 -6.51 3.38 -2.70
N LEU A 82 -6.50 4.66 -2.35
CA LEU A 82 -6.17 5.75 -3.26
C LEU A 82 -4.78 6.24 -2.92
N PHE A 83 -3.96 6.47 -3.94
CA PHE A 83 -2.65 7.06 -3.76
C PHE A 83 -2.33 8.03 -4.89
N HIS A 84 -1.38 8.91 -4.60
CA HIS A 84 -0.92 9.93 -5.52
C HIS A 84 0.59 9.84 -5.60
N TYR A 85 1.09 9.65 -6.81
CA TYR A 85 2.52 9.62 -7.08
C TYR A 85 2.85 10.54 -8.25
N LYS A 86 4.02 11.16 -8.16
CA LYS A 86 4.58 11.99 -9.21
C LYS A 86 5.41 11.10 -10.11
N ILE A 87 5.07 11.03 -11.40
CA ILE A 87 5.94 10.43 -12.40
C ILE A 87 7.09 11.41 -12.65
N GLU A 88 8.31 10.93 -12.86
CA GLU A 88 9.52 11.77 -13.04
C GLU A 88 9.36 12.91 -14.06
N TYR A 89 8.41 12.78 -14.99
CA TYR A 89 8.10 13.77 -16.04
C TYR A 89 6.96 14.73 -15.72
N GLY A 90 6.53 14.82 -14.45
CA GLY A 90 5.61 15.86 -13.97
C GLY A 90 4.12 15.52 -14.04
N ASP A 91 3.75 14.38 -14.61
CA ASP A 91 2.38 13.90 -14.56
C ASP A 91 2.04 13.36 -13.17
N GLU A 92 1.09 14.04 -12.53
CA GLU A 92 0.47 13.63 -11.28
C GLU A 92 -0.67 12.65 -11.60
N ASN A 93 -0.56 11.42 -11.11
CA ASN A 93 -1.62 10.43 -11.27
C ASN A 93 -2.17 10.00 -9.92
N ASN A 94 -3.47 10.25 -9.74
CA ASN A 94 -4.27 9.62 -8.71
C ASN A 94 -4.61 8.21 -9.19
N LYS A 95 -4.16 7.18 -8.47
CA LYS A 95 -4.47 5.79 -8.79
C LYS A 95 -5.19 5.11 -7.65
N VAL A 96 -6.12 4.24 -8.02
CA VAL A 96 -6.81 3.33 -7.12
C VAL A 96 -6.25 1.93 -7.32
N ALA A 97 -6.01 1.23 -6.22
CA ALA A 97 -5.50 -0.13 -6.24
C ALA A 97 -5.99 -0.92 -5.04
N TYR A 98 -5.70 -2.22 -5.06
CA TYR A 98 -5.90 -3.09 -3.92
C TYR A 98 -4.55 -3.55 -3.37
N VAL A 99 -4.49 -3.67 -2.05
CA VAL A 99 -3.26 -3.97 -1.33
C VAL A 99 -3.54 -4.86 -0.12
N TYR A 100 -2.53 -5.62 0.26
CA TYR A 100 -2.58 -6.48 1.43
C TYR A 100 -2.47 -5.66 2.72
N THR A 101 -3.47 -5.76 3.59
CA THR A 101 -3.69 -4.81 4.70
C THR A 101 -2.70 -4.92 5.83
N LYS A 102 -2.06 -6.09 6.03
CA LYS A 102 -1.03 -6.19 7.06
C LYS A 102 0.13 -5.23 6.80
N LEU A 103 0.44 -4.92 5.53
CA LEU A 103 1.45 -3.93 5.16
C LEU A 103 1.13 -2.52 5.67
N LEU A 104 -0.17 -2.23 5.85
CA LEU A 104 -0.66 -0.94 6.33
C LEU A 104 -0.73 -0.84 7.85
N HIS A 105 -0.96 -1.97 8.53
CA HIS A 105 -1.34 -1.97 9.95
C HIS A 105 -0.33 -2.62 10.88
N ASP A 106 0.59 -3.46 10.38
CA ASP A 106 1.55 -4.17 11.23
C ASP A 106 2.78 -3.29 11.51
N LYS A 107 3.10 -3.13 12.81
CA LYS A 107 4.24 -2.35 13.32
C LYS A 107 5.60 -2.89 12.90
N LYS A 108 5.66 -4.16 12.47
CA LYS A 108 6.88 -4.76 11.89
C LYS A 108 7.26 -4.11 10.56
N TYR A 109 6.27 -3.56 9.86
CA TYR A 109 6.48 -2.77 8.65
C TYR A 109 6.70 -1.30 9.06
N LYS A 110 7.87 -0.76 8.78
CA LYS A 110 8.21 0.63 9.14
C LYS A 110 7.50 1.60 8.21
N CYS A 111 6.34 2.07 8.63
CA CYS A 111 5.70 3.25 8.07
C CYS A 111 6.36 4.49 8.70
N HIS A 112 6.97 5.38 7.91
CA HIS A 112 7.40 6.69 8.41
C HIS A 112 6.15 7.56 8.62
N GLN A 113 5.62 7.56 9.84
CA GLN A 113 4.54 8.46 10.24
C GLN A 113 5.08 9.90 10.35
N ASP A 114 5.14 10.62 9.24
CA ASP A 114 5.28 12.07 9.31
C ASP A 114 3.93 12.67 9.69
N SER A 115 3.82 12.98 10.98
CA SER A 115 2.78 13.86 11.52
C SER A 115 2.72 15.10 10.62
N ILE A 116 1.53 15.46 10.14
CA ILE A 116 1.36 16.76 9.49
C ILE A 116 1.65 17.79 10.57
N VAL A 117 2.84 18.35 10.57
CA VAL A 117 3.13 19.56 11.32
C VAL A 117 2.17 20.60 10.75
N LYS A 118 1.10 20.91 11.49
CA LYS A 118 0.35 22.14 11.28
C LYS A 118 1.37 23.25 11.46
N LYS A 119 1.85 23.82 10.35
CA LYS A 119 2.46 25.14 10.42
C LYS A 119 1.33 26.10 10.77
N GLU A 120 1.19 26.40 12.05
CA GLU A 120 0.61 27.66 12.47
C GLU A 120 1.64 28.74 12.11
N GLN A 121 1.35 29.50 11.05
CA GLN A 121 1.79 30.88 10.85
C GLN A 121 0.66 31.66 10.20
#